data_AF-A0A2N5A4J5-F1
#
_entry.id   AF-A0A2N5A4J5-F1
#
_cell.length_a   1.000
_cell.length_b   1.000
_cell.length_c   1.000
_cell.angle_alpha   90.00
_cell.angle_beta   90.00
_cell.angle_gamma   90.00
#
_symmetry.space_group_name_H-M   'P 1'
#
loop_
_entity.id
_entity.type
_entity.pdbx_description
1 polymer ?
#
loop_
_entity_poly.entity_id
_entity_poly.type
_entity_poly.pdbx_seq_one_letter_code
_entity_poly.pdbx_strand_id
1 'polypeptide(L)' 'MLVSMKDMLQHALKNGYAVGQFNINNLEWVGAVLSTAQQCRSPVILGVSGGTVKH' A
#
# COMPACT_ATOMS: atom_id res chain seq x y z
N MET A 1 3.66 -10.33 -2.30
CA MET A 1 3.17 -11.16 -1.17
C MET A 1 2.41 -10.24 -0.24
N LEU A 2 1.22 -10.64 0.22
CA LEU A 2 0.48 -9.86 1.21
C LEU A 2 1.13 -10.04 2.59
N VAL A 3 1.30 -8.96 3.34
CA VAL A 3 1.96 -8.96 4.65
C VAL A 3 1.14 -8.21 5.68
N SER A 4 1.40 -8.51 6.95
CA SER A 4 0.85 -7.77 8.09
C SER A 4 1.34 -6.32 8.08
N MET A 5 0.40 -5.37 8.11
CA MET A 5 0.72 -3.95 8.19
C MET A 5 1.50 -3.60 9.46
N LYS A 6 1.22 -4.28 10.59
CA LYS A 6 1.92 -4.07 11.86
C LYS A 6 3.41 -4.35 11.71
N ASP A 7 3.76 -5.50 11.13
CA ASP A 7 5.15 -5.93 11.01
C ASP A 7 5.92 -5.04 10.03
N MET A 8 5.27 -4.67 8.92
CA MET A 8 5.80 -3.73 7.94
C MET A 8 6.09 -2.35 8.54
N LEU A 9 5.16 -1.79 9.32
CA LEU A 9 5.34 -0.48 9.95
C LEU A 9 6.37 -0.53 11.08
N GLN A 10 6.43 -1.63 11.85
CA GLN A 10 7.49 -1.81 12.85
C GLN A 10 8.88 -1.86 12.20
N HIS A 11 9.01 -2.55 11.06
CA HIS A 11 10.26 -2.55 10.29
C HIS A 11 10.60 -1.14 9.80
N ALA A 12 9.63 -0.41 9.25
CA ALA A 12 9.81 0.96 8.77
C ALA A 12 10.29 1.91 9.88
N LEU A 13 9.65 1.85 11.05
CA LEU A 13 10.03 2.64 12.23
C LEU A 13 11.46 2.34 12.69
N LYS A 14 11.84 1.06 12.76
CA LYS A 14 13.20 0.65 13.17
C LYS A 14 14.28 1.09 12.19
N ASN A 15 13.96 1.18 10.91
CA ASN A 15 14.90 1.52 9.84
C ASN A 15 14.80 2.98 9.37
N GLY A 16 13.99 3.81 10.04
CA GLY A 16 13.93 5.25 9.78
C GLY A 16 13.29 5.64 8.44
N TYR A 17 12.33 4.87 7.95
CA TYR A 17 11.58 5.21 6.72
C TYR A 17 10.07 5.10 6.92
N ALA A 18 9.31 5.67 5.98
CA ALA A 18 7.85 5.63 5.99
C ALA A 18 7.31 4.74 4.88
N VAL A 19 6.10 4.20 5.07
CA VAL A 19 5.38 3.42 4.06
C VAL A 19 4.19 4.24 3.57
N GLY A 20 4.10 4.44 2.26
CA GLY A 20 3.02 5.20 1.65
C GLY A 20 1.70 4.44 1.68
N GLN A 21 0.62 5.13 2.03
CA GLN A 21 -0.75 4.64 1.91
C GLN A 21 -1.46 5.38 0.78
N PHE A 22 -1.99 4.63 -0.19
CA PHE A 22 -2.70 5.17 -1.33
C PHE A 22 -4.13 4.66 -1.32
N ASN A 23 -5.09 5.59 -1.32
CA ASN A 23 -6.50 5.23 -1.45
C ASN A 23 -6.80 4.81 -2.88
N ILE A 24 -7.54 3.74 -3.02
CA ILE A 24 -7.87 3.13 -4.30
C ILE A 24 -9.38 3.13 -4.45
N ASN A 25 -9.85 3.62 -5.60
CA ASN A 25 -11.28 3.76 -5.90
C ASN A 25 -11.73 2.90 -7.10
N ASN A 26 -10.81 2.34 -7.88
CA ASN A 26 -11.07 1.44 -8.99
C ASN A 26 -9.84 0.54 -9.26
N LEU A 27 -9.96 -0.40 -10.22
CA LEU A 27 -8.95 -1.43 -10.47
C LEU A 27 -7.70 -0.88 -11.17
N GLU A 28 -7.86 0.15 -12.00
CA GLU A 28 -6.78 0.79 -12.74
C GLU A 28 -5.71 1.35 -11.78
N TRP A 29 -6.16 1.91 -10.65
CA TRP A 29 -5.28 2.45 -9.61
C TRP A 29 -4.50 1.37 -8.89
N VAL A 30 -5.09 0.18 -8.68
CA VAL A 30 -4.38 -0.98 -8.10
C VAL A 30 -3.16 -1.30 -8.96
N GLY A 31 -3.36 -1.44 -10.28
CA GLY A 31 -2.28 -1.77 -11.21
C GLY A 31 -1.16 -0.72 -11.21
N ALA A 32 -1.53 0.56 -11.28
CA ALA A 32 -0.57 1.66 -11.29
C ALA A 32 0.27 1.72 -10.00
N VAL A 33 -0.38 1.62 -8.83
CA VAL A 33 0.30 1.67 -7.53
C VAL A 33 1.21 0.46 -7.34
N LEU A 34 0.72 -0.75 -7.65
CA LEU A 34 1.52 -1.97 -7.51
C LEU A 34 2.72 -2.01 -8.47
N SER A 35 2.54 -1.62 -9.74
CA SER A 35 3.62 -1.57 -10.71
C SER A 35 4.71 -0.59 -10.29
N THR A 36 4.32 0.60 -9.82
CA THR A 36 5.25 1.63 -9.36
C THR A 36 5.98 1.17 -8.08
N ALA A 37 5.25 0.62 -7.11
CA ALA A 37 5.84 0.10 -5.88
C ALA A 37 6.86 -1.02 -6.16
N GLN A 38 6.56 -1.89 -7.13
CA GLN A 38 7.47 -2.95 -7.57
C GLN A 38 8.74 -2.40 -8.23
N GLN A 39 8.61 -1.40 -9.12
CA GLN A 39 9.76 -0.73 -9.75
C GLN A 39 10.65 -0.04 -8.70
N CYS A 40 10.04 0.61 -7.71
CA CYS A 40 10.74 1.27 -6.60
C CYS A 40 11.27 0.31 -5.53
N ARG A 41 10.96 -0.99 -5.62
CA ARG A 41 11.23 -2.00 -4.58
C ARG A 41 10.76 -1.53 -3.20
N SER A 42 9.61 -0.89 -3.15
CA SER A 42 9.08 -0.22 -1.96
C SER A 42 7.83 -0.94 -1.44
N PRO A 43 7.69 -1.14 -0.12
CA PRO A 43 6.42 -1.57 0.46
C PRO A 43 5.35 -0.48 0.27
N VAL A 44 4.09 -0.89 0.12
CA VAL A 44 2.96 0.01 -0.09
C VAL A 44 1.71 -0.48 0.63
N ILE A 45 0.88 0.45 1.11
CA ILE A 45 -0.45 0.16 1.67
C ILE A 45 -1.51 0.62 0.65
N LEU A 46 -2.37 -0.30 0.24
CA LEU A 46 -3.57 0.02 -0.54
C LEU A 46 -4.72 0.24 0.44
N GLY A 47 -5.21 1.47 0.55
CA GLY A 47 -6.38 1.77 1.37
C GLY A 47 -7.65 1.78 0.54
N VAL A 48 -8.72 1.31 1.15
CA VAL A 48 -10.05 1.29 0.54
C VAL A 48 -10.99 1.97 1.53
N SER A 49 -11.70 3.00 1.07
CA SER A 49 -12.68 3.69 1.92
C SER A 49 -13.97 2.85 1.99
N GLY A 50 -14.73 2.98 3.07
CA GLY A 50 -16.00 2.23 3.23
C GLY A 50 -17.05 2.53 2.15
N GLY A 51 -16.92 3.65 1.42
CA GLY A 51 -17.75 3.96 0.25
C GLY A 51 -17.34 3.20 -1.01
N THR A 52 -16.06 2.80 -1.11
CA THR A 52 -15.51 2.10 -2.27
C THR A 52 -15.90 0.62 -2.30
N VAL A 53 -16.10 -0.02 -1.15
CA VAL A 53 -16.44 -1.47 -1.06
C VAL A 53 -17.89 -1.76 -1.48
N LYS A 54 -18.73 -0.73 -1.61
CA LYS A 54 -20.17 -0.88 -1.92
C LYS A 54 -20.48 -0.95 -3.42
N HIS A 55 -19.49 -0.80 -4.28
CA HIS A 55 -19.64 -0.84 -5.73
C HIS A 55 -18.76 -1.90 -6.37
#